data_AF-A0AAC9FHP2-F1
#
_entry.id   AF-A0AAC9FHP2-F1
#
_cell.length_a   1.000
_cell.length_b   1.000
_cell.length_c   1.000
_cell.angle_alpha   90.00
_cell.angle_beta   90.00
_cell.angle_gamma   90.00
#
_symmetry.space_group_name_H-M   'P 1'
#
loop_
_entity.id
_entity.type
_entity.pdbx_description
1 polymer ?
#
loop_
_entity_poly.entity_id
_entity_poly.type
_entity_poly.pdbx_seq_one_letter_code
_entity_poly.pdbx_strand_id
1 'polypeptide(L)'
;MPLHKRRDFADLQSRARAALETPADLSPADREALVADLAEAEDRLRLDSVPWMVDIHVAHIDHPHGTNLYAAFSRDALMREVADYCREYWCEVSDERDPADLDDDEIARSYFDAHPSEFLQSDRVAIEATEAAIPAVDPV
;
A
#
# COMPACT_ATOMS: atom_id res chain seq x y z
N MET A 1 21.90 0.04 -0.23
CA MET A 1 21.26 0.91 0.79
C MET A 1 20.23 1.81 0.09
N PRO A 2 18.94 1.41 0.05
CA PRO A 2 17.89 2.03 -0.78
C PRO A 2 17.10 3.18 -0.12
N LEU A 3 17.50 3.66 1.05
CA LEU A 3 16.73 4.61 1.88
C LEU A 3 16.65 6.03 1.32
N HIS A 4 17.53 6.41 0.38
CA HIS A 4 17.58 7.78 -0.15
C HIS A 4 16.39 8.08 -1.07
N LYS A 5 15.99 7.14 -1.95
CA LYS A 5 14.99 7.42 -3.00
C LYS A 5 13.59 7.77 -2.47
N ARG A 6 13.14 7.13 -1.39
CA ARG A 6 11.82 7.44 -0.77
C ARG A 6 11.81 8.78 -0.04
N ARG A 7 12.92 9.10 0.63
CA ARG A 7 13.10 10.37 1.32
C ARG A 7 13.18 11.52 0.31
N ASP A 8 13.95 11.35 -0.76
CA ASP A 8 14.08 12.35 -1.83
C ASP A 8 12.71 12.65 -2.48
N PHE A 9 11.89 11.61 -2.68
CA PHE A 9 10.53 11.77 -3.19
C PHE A 9 9.61 12.52 -2.19
N ALA A 10 9.70 12.20 -0.90
CA ALA A 10 8.96 12.92 0.14
C ALA A 10 9.39 14.40 0.25
N ASP A 11 10.69 14.67 0.13
CA ASP A 11 11.24 16.02 0.14
C ASP A 11 10.78 16.80 -1.10
N LEU A 12 10.75 16.18 -2.29
CA LEU A 12 10.19 16.77 -3.51
C LEU A 12 8.70 17.10 -3.35
N GLN A 13 7.90 16.20 -2.77
CA GLN A 13 6.49 16.47 -2.48
C GLN A 13 6.32 17.62 -1.48
N SER A 14 7.15 17.68 -0.44
CA SER A 14 7.11 18.76 0.55
C SER A 14 7.44 20.11 -0.10
N ARG A 15 8.45 20.15 -1.00
CA ARG A 15 8.77 21.34 -1.80
C ARG A 15 7.62 21.76 -2.70
N ALA A 16 7.01 20.80 -3.40
CA ALA A 16 5.85 21.06 -4.26
C ALA A 16 4.66 21.62 -3.47
N ARG A 17 4.36 21.07 -2.29
CA ARG A 17 3.31 21.58 -1.41
C ARG A 17 3.60 23.00 -0.95
N ALA A 18 4.81 23.28 -0.48
CA ALA A 18 5.20 24.63 -0.05
C ALA A 18 5.04 25.66 -1.18
N ALA A 19 5.44 25.30 -2.40
CA ALA A 19 5.26 26.15 -3.58
C ALA A 19 3.78 26.45 -3.90
N LEU A 20 2.87 25.48 -3.65
CA LEU A 20 1.43 25.68 -3.82
C LEU A 20 0.80 26.53 -2.69
N GLU A 21 1.29 26.39 -1.46
CA GLU A 21 0.83 27.16 -0.31
C GLU A 21 1.27 28.64 -0.39
N THR A 22 2.48 28.92 -0.89
CA THR A 22 3.04 30.28 -1.01
C THR A 22 3.61 30.56 -2.40
N PRO A 23 2.77 30.72 -3.45
CA PRO A 23 3.25 30.82 -4.83
C PRO A 23 4.06 32.09 -5.13
N ALA A 24 3.83 33.17 -4.38
CA ALA A 24 4.50 34.46 -4.58
C ALA A 24 5.96 34.46 -4.11
N ASP A 25 6.34 33.52 -3.23
CA ASP A 25 7.68 33.43 -2.65
C ASP A 25 8.65 32.62 -3.54
N LEU A 26 8.13 31.98 -4.60
CA LEU A 26 8.91 31.13 -5.49
C LEU A 26 9.43 31.95 -6.68
N SER A 27 10.75 32.03 -6.82
CA SER A 27 11.35 32.71 -7.98
C SER A 27 11.01 31.97 -9.29
N PRO A 28 11.01 32.67 -10.45
CA PRO A 28 10.77 32.01 -11.74
C PRO A 28 11.74 30.85 -12.03
N ALA A 29 13.01 30.98 -11.61
CA ALA A 29 14.03 29.95 -11.79
C ALA A 29 13.77 28.74 -10.86
N ASP A 30 13.43 28.97 -9.59
CA ASP A 30 13.10 27.88 -8.66
C ASP A 30 11.82 27.14 -9.07
N ARG A 31 10.86 27.86 -9.66
CA ARG A 31 9.65 27.28 -10.24
C ARG A 31 9.97 26.37 -11.43
N GLU A 32 10.84 26.82 -12.34
CA GLU A 32 11.26 26.01 -13.48
C GLU A 32 12.02 24.75 -13.04
N ALA A 33 12.94 24.88 -12.08
CA ALA A 33 13.65 23.75 -11.49
C ALA A 33 12.70 22.75 -10.80
N LEU A 34 11.72 23.23 -10.03
CA LEU A 34 10.74 22.37 -9.37
C LEU A 34 9.85 21.62 -10.40
N VAL A 35 9.45 22.28 -11.49
CA VAL A 35 8.69 21.62 -12.57
C VAL A 35 9.53 20.54 -13.25
N ALA A 36 10.82 20.80 -13.50
CA ALA A 36 11.73 19.80 -14.05
C ALA A 36 11.92 18.60 -13.10
N ASP A 37 12.14 18.85 -11.80
CA ASP A 37 12.26 17.80 -10.78
C ASP A 37 10.99 16.94 -10.71
N LEU A 38 9.81 17.56 -10.78
CA LEU A 38 8.51 16.86 -10.80
C LEU A 38 8.35 16.01 -12.06
N ALA A 39 8.68 16.55 -13.23
CA ALA A 39 8.61 15.80 -14.50
C ALA A 39 9.53 14.56 -14.48
N GLU A 40 10.75 14.70 -13.98
CA GLU A 40 11.68 13.55 -13.85
C GLU A 40 11.14 12.51 -12.85
N ALA A 41 10.55 12.96 -11.73
CA ALA A 41 9.93 12.05 -10.77
C ALA A 41 8.71 11.32 -11.36
N GLU A 42 7.89 11.99 -12.17
CA GLU A 42 6.78 11.36 -12.88
C GLU A 42 7.27 10.31 -13.89
N ASP A 43 8.29 10.62 -14.68
CA ASP A 43 8.83 9.70 -15.68
C ASP A 43 9.43 8.45 -15.02
N ARG A 44 10.15 8.62 -13.89
CA ARG A 44 10.65 7.49 -13.09
C ARG A 44 9.51 6.60 -12.57
N LEU A 45 8.40 7.17 -12.11
CA LEU A 45 7.24 6.39 -11.66
C LEU A 45 6.49 5.69 -12.79
N ARG A 46 6.56 6.22 -14.02
CA ARG A 46 5.93 5.61 -15.21
C ARG A 46 6.77 4.46 -15.79
N LEU A 47 8.10 4.58 -15.74
CA LEU A 47 9.02 3.67 -16.43
C LEU A 47 9.56 2.55 -15.54
N ASP A 48 9.75 2.79 -14.24
CA ASP A 48 10.41 1.84 -13.34
C ASP A 48 9.43 1.18 -12.36
N SER A 49 9.80 -0.04 -11.91
CA SER A 49 9.25 -0.60 -10.67
C SER A 49 9.55 0.37 -9.53
N VAL A 50 8.63 0.51 -8.57
CA VAL A 50 8.76 1.45 -7.43
C VAL A 50 10.19 1.39 -6.88
N PRO A 51 10.97 2.49 -6.91
CA PRO A 51 12.41 2.39 -6.75
C PRO A 51 12.85 2.25 -5.29
N TRP A 52 11.91 2.00 -4.39
CA TRP A 52 12.11 1.77 -2.96
C TRP A 52 11.39 0.51 -2.52
N MET A 53 11.90 -0.10 -1.45
CA MET A 53 11.29 -1.27 -0.84
C MET A 53 9.87 -0.94 -0.35
N VAL A 54 8.91 -1.80 -0.67
CA VAL A 54 7.53 -1.71 -0.16
C VAL A 54 7.16 -3.00 0.55
N ASP A 55 6.55 -2.87 1.72
CA ASP A 55 5.91 -3.98 2.40
C ASP A 55 4.50 -4.14 1.84
N ILE A 56 4.16 -5.36 1.41
CA ILE A 56 2.80 -5.77 1.09
C ILE A 56 2.36 -6.77 2.17
N HIS A 57 1.26 -6.45 2.82
CA HIS A 57 0.56 -7.35 3.72
C HIS A 57 -0.44 -8.14 2.88
N VAL A 58 -0.35 -9.46 2.93
CA VAL A 58 -1.24 -10.37 2.21
C VAL A 58 -2.04 -11.20 3.19
N ALA A 59 -3.29 -11.49 2.89
CA ALA A 59 -4.08 -12.48 3.59
C ALA A 59 -4.76 -13.42 2.59
N HIS A 60 -4.97 -14.67 3.00
CA HIS A 60 -5.95 -15.52 2.37
C HIS A 60 -6.96 -16.00 3.39
N ILE A 61 -8.20 -16.14 2.92
CA ILE A 61 -9.30 -16.76 3.66
C ILE A 61 -9.68 -18.02 2.89
N ASP A 62 -9.41 -19.17 3.48
CA ASP A 62 -9.88 -20.45 2.96
C ASP A 62 -11.27 -20.76 3.56
N HIS A 63 -12.25 -21.00 2.71
CA HIS A 63 -13.64 -21.28 3.07
C HIS A 63 -14.23 -22.38 2.16
N PRO A 64 -15.42 -22.95 2.45
CA PRO A 64 -15.94 -24.13 1.74
C PRO A 64 -16.11 -23.98 0.22
N HIS A 65 -16.13 -22.74 -0.29
CA HIS A 65 -16.35 -22.43 -1.69
C HIS A 65 -15.09 -21.98 -2.44
N GLY A 66 -13.94 -21.89 -1.76
CA GLY A 66 -12.68 -21.50 -2.36
C GLY A 66 -11.80 -20.67 -1.42
N THR A 67 -10.94 -19.87 -2.03
CA THR A 67 -9.99 -19.01 -1.33
C THR A 67 -10.16 -17.58 -1.80
N ASN A 68 -10.32 -16.65 -0.87
CA ASN A 68 -10.21 -15.22 -1.14
C ASN A 68 -8.79 -14.75 -0.82
N LEU A 69 -8.21 -13.90 -1.68
CA LEU A 69 -6.87 -13.34 -1.52
C LEU A 69 -6.97 -11.81 -1.42
N TYR A 70 -6.32 -11.26 -0.40
CA TYR A 70 -6.25 -9.83 -0.13
C TYR A 70 -4.81 -9.36 -0.07
N ALA A 71 -4.54 -8.14 -0.53
CA ALA A 71 -3.23 -7.51 -0.48
C ALA A 71 -3.36 -6.01 -0.23
N ALA A 72 -2.58 -5.49 0.72
CA ALA A 72 -2.58 -4.07 1.06
C ALA A 72 -1.20 -3.57 1.49
N PHE A 73 -0.96 -2.26 1.42
CA PHE A 73 0.32 -1.63 1.82
C PHE A 73 0.48 -1.44 3.34
N SER A 74 -0.51 -1.80 4.14
CA SER A 74 -0.42 -1.81 5.60
C SER A 74 -1.27 -2.92 6.19
N ARG A 75 -0.92 -3.36 7.41
CA ARG A 75 -1.72 -4.32 8.17
C ARG A 75 -3.15 -3.82 8.38
N ASP A 76 -3.33 -2.56 8.75
CA ASP A 76 -4.65 -1.99 9.04
C ASP A 76 -5.54 -1.96 7.79
N ALA A 77 -4.97 -1.65 6.62
CA ALA A 77 -5.70 -1.71 5.37
C ALA A 77 -6.06 -3.15 4.99
N LEU A 78 -5.16 -4.12 5.24
CA LEU A 78 -5.45 -5.53 5.02
C LEU A 78 -6.57 -6.02 5.95
N MET A 79 -6.48 -5.69 7.24
CA MET A 79 -7.47 -6.12 8.23
C MET A 79 -8.84 -5.49 7.98
N ARG A 80 -8.91 -4.29 7.41
CA ARG A 80 -10.18 -3.71 6.97
C ARG A 80 -10.87 -4.57 5.90
N GLU A 81 -10.14 -5.00 4.88
CA GLU A 81 -10.69 -5.87 3.82
C GLU A 81 -11.14 -7.22 4.38
N VAL A 82 -10.35 -7.81 5.29
CA VAL A 82 -10.72 -9.05 6.00
C VAL A 82 -11.97 -8.84 6.86
N ALA A 83 -12.05 -7.73 7.58
CA ALA A 83 -13.20 -7.38 8.40
C ALA A 83 -14.46 -7.17 7.55
N ASP A 84 -14.34 -6.54 6.38
CA ASP A 84 -15.46 -6.35 5.46
C ASP A 84 -16.00 -7.70 4.95
N TYR A 85 -15.14 -8.67 4.66
CA TYR A 85 -15.56 -10.05 4.42
C TYR A 85 -16.31 -10.65 5.63
N CYS A 86 -15.76 -10.53 6.83
CA CYS A 86 -16.42 -11.05 8.04
C CYS A 86 -17.78 -10.37 8.31
N ARG A 87 -17.93 -9.07 7.97
CA ARG A 87 -19.20 -8.33 8.07
C ARG A 87 -20.23 -8.85 7.09
N GLU A 88 -19.81 -9.14 5.86
CA GLU A 88 -20.69 -9.68 4.82
C GLU A 88 -21.35 -11.00 5.24
N TYR A 89 -20.59 -11.87 5.90
CA TYR A 89 -21.04 -13.19 6.35
C TYR A 89 -21.35 -13.26 7.85
N TRP A 90 -21.46 -12.12 8.54
CA TRP A 90 -21.68 -12.09 9.99
C TRP A 90 -22.98 -12.77 10.42
N CYS A 91 -23.98 -12.82 9.54
CA CYS A 91 -25.25 -13.49 9.82
C CYS A 91 -25.11 -15.01 10.05
N GLU A 92 -23.98 -15.61 9.68
CA GLU A 92 -23.65 -17.02 9.92
C GLU A 92 -23.06 -17.23 11.34
N VAL A 93 -22.57 -16.16 11.96
CA VAL A 93 -22.06 -16.15 13.33
C VAL A 93 -23.23 -16.06 14.31
N SER A 94 -23.33 -17.00 15.25
CA SER A 94 -24.31 -16.95 16.34
C SER A 94 -23.88 -16.00 17.47
N ASP A 95 -23.60 -14.73 17.11
CA ASP A 95 -23.20 -13.67 18.03
C ASP A 95 -24.21 -12.51 17.97
N GLU A 96 -24.67 -12.05 19.13
CA GLU A 96 -25.71 -11.02 19.24
C GLU A 96 -25.15 -9.59 19.08
N ARG A 97 -23.83 -9.41 19.04
CA ARG A 97 -23.18 -8.11 18.87
C ARG A 97 -23.39 -7.60 17.44
N ASP A 98 -23.58 -6.28 17.32
CA ASP A 98 -23.62 -5.62 16.00
C ASP A 98 -22.19 -5.58 15.42
N PRO A 99 -21.94 -6.16 14.23
CA PRO A 99 -20.62 -6.16 13.61
C PRO A 99 -20.11 -4.76 13.25
N ALA A 100 -20.96 -3.75 13.19
CA ALA A 100 -20.55 -2.36 12.97
C ALA A 100 -19.88 -1.73 14.20
N ASP A 101 -20.13 -2.27 15.39
CA ASP A 101 -19.55 -1.77 16.65
C ASP A 101 -18.22 -2.44 17.02
N LEU A 102 -17.82 -3.48 16.27
CA LEU A 102 -16.58 -4.23 16.47
C LEU A 102 -15.44 -3.65 15.64
N ASP A 103 -14.24 -3.59 16.23
CA ASP A 103 -13.04 -3.28 15.48
C ASP A 103 -12.64 -4.41 14.51
N ASP A 104 -11.82 -4.07 13.51
CA ASP A 104 -11.46 -4.97 12.41
C ASP A 104 -10.73 -6.25 12.88
N ASP A 105 -9.99 -6.21 13.98
CA ASP A 105 -9.32 -7.38 14.54
C ASP A 105 -10.29 -8.24 15.37
N GLU A 106 -11.18 -7.60 16.13
CA GLU A 106 -12.18 -8.27 16.96
C GLU A 106 -13.23 -9.02 16.14
N ILE A 107 -13.72 -8.40 15.06
CA ILE A 107 -14.68 -9.02 14.16
C ILE A 107 -14.09 -10.24 13.44
N ALA A 108 -12.86 -10.12 12.92
CA ALA A 108 -12.16 -11.22 12.27
C ALA A 108 -11.99 -12.40 13.24
N ARG A 109 -11.48 -12.13 14.44
CA ARG A 109 -11.31 -13.16 15.47
C ARG A 109 -12.64 -13.87 15.79
N SER A 110 -13.69 -13.11 16.05
CA SER A 110 -14.99 -13.67 16.42
C SER A 110 -15.61 -14.50 15.30
N TYR A 111 -15.44 -14.06 14.04
CA TYR A 111 -15.92 -14.79 12.88
C TYR A 111 -15.20 -16.15 12.72
N PHE A 112 -13.87 -16.18 12.77
CA PHE A 112 -13.09 -17.41 12.61
C PHE A 112 -13.18 -18.35 13.83
N ASP A 113 -13.40 -17.81 15.04
CA ASP A 113 -13.70 -18.62 16.23
C ASP A 113 -15.04 -19.37 16.09
N ALA A 114 -16.01 -18.78 15.37
CA ALA A 114 -17.31 -19.41 15.08
C ALA A 114 -17.28 -20.36 13.87
N HIS A 115 -16.29 -20.22 12.99
CA HIS A 115 -16.15 -21.01 11.76
C HIS A 115 -14.86 -21.86 11.77
N PRO A 116 -14.79 -22.95 12.54
CA PRO A 116 -13.56 -23.75 12.69
C PRO A 116 -13.10 -24.47 11.42
N SER A 117 -13.93 -24.48 10.37
CA SER A 117 -13.59 -25.00 9.04
C SER A 117 -13.04 -23.94 8.09
N GLU A 118 -13.05 -22.67 8.49
CA GLU A 118 -12.52 -21.54 7.72
C GLU A 118 -11.25 -21.03 8.37
N PHE A 119 -10.32 -20.57 7.54
CA PHE A 119 -8.98 -20.21 8.00
C PHE A 119 -8.52 -18.89 7.40
N LEU A 120 -8.17 -17.96 8.27
CA LEU A 120 -7.42 -16.76 7.91
C LEU A 120 -5.93 -16.98 8.15
N GLN A 121 -5.14 -16.80 7.11
CA GLN A 121 -3.69 -16.68 7.23
C GLN A 121 -3.24 -15.37 6.63
N SER A 122 -2.27 -14.70 7.28
CA SER A 122 -1.66 -13.49 6.77
C SER A 122 -0.13 -13.60 6.77
N ASP A 123 0.50 -12.87 5.86
CA ASP A 123 1.95 -12.75 5.75
C ASP A 123 2.34 -11.33 5.34
N ARG A 124 3.61 -10.98 5.55
CA ARG A 124 4.20 -9.72 5.09
C ARG A 124 5.30 -10.03 4.09
N VAL A 125 5.08 -9.61 2.85
CA VAL A 125 6.03 -9.73 1.75
C VAL A 125 6.74 -8.41 1.53
N ALA A 126 8.06 -8.39 1.70
CA ALA A 126 8.87 -7.25 1.29
C ALA A 126 9.18 -7.35 -0.21
N ILE A 127 8.74 -6.37 -0.98
CA ILE A 127 9.15 -6.21 -2.37
C ILE A 127 10.38 -5.32 -2.38
N GLU A 128 11.50 -5.90 -2.81
CA GLU A 128 12.76 -5.17 -2.94
C GLU A 128 12.70 -4.16 -4.09
N ALA A 129 13.48 -3.08 -3.96
CA ALA A 129 13.66 -2.14 -5.05
C ALA A 129 14.42 -2.83 -6.19
N THR A 130 13.80 -2.95 -7.36
CA THR A 130 14.52 -3.37 -8.56
C THR A 130 15.44 -2.21 -8.98
N GLU A 131 16.75 -2.43 -8.99
CA GLU A 131 17.64 -1.53 -9.72
C GLU A 131 17.35 -1.77 -11.20
N ALA A 132 16.78 -0.77 -11.89
CA ALA A 132 16.51 -0.87 -13.31
C ALA A 132 17.80 -1.31 -14.02
N ALA A 133 17.80 -2.54 -14.54
CA ALA A 133 18.92 -3.04 -15.31
C ALA A 133 19.02 -2.16 -16.56
N ILE A 134 20.00 -1.26 -16.59
CA ILE A 134 20.34 -0.53 -17.80
C ILE A 134 20.72 -1.62 -18.82
N PRO A 135 19.96 -1.81 -19.91
CA PRO A 135 20.39 -2.77 -20.93
C PRO A 135 21.74 -2.28 -21.44
N ALA A 136 22.75 -3.15 -21.34
CA ALA A 136 24.06 -2.88 -21.90
C ALA A 136 23.88 -2.57 -23.40
N VAL A 137 24.11 -1.32 -23.78
CA VAL A 137 24.23 -0.96 -25.19
C VAL A 137 25.59 -1.50 -25.63
N ASP A 138 25.58 -2.64 -26.31
CA ASP A 138 26.79 -3.14 -26.98
C ASP A 138 27.23 -2.07 -28.01
N PRO A 139 28.49 -1.61 -27.97
CA PRO A 139 28.99 -0.67 -28.95
C PRO A 139 29.10 -1.37 -30.32
N VAL A 140 28.46 -0.79 -31.33
CA VAL A 140 28.67 -1.11 -32.76
C VAL A 140 29.60 -0.07 -33.37
#